data_AF-A0A951MFA8-F1
#
_entry.id   AF-A0A951MFA8-F1
#
_cell.length_a   1.000
_cell.length_b   1.000
_cell.length_c   1.000
_cell.angle_alpha   90.00
_cell.angle_beta   90.00
_cell.angle_gamma   90.00
#
_symmetry.space_group_name_H-M   'P 1'
#
loop_
_entity.id
_entity.type
_entity.pdbx_description
1 polymer ?
#
loop_
_entity_poly.entity_id
_entity_poly.type
_entity_poly.pdbx_seq_one_letter_code
_entity_poly.pdbx_strand_id
1 'polypeptide(L)'
;MSTVSTQINWGASYLVNDLYRRFLRPNATQRELVAVSRTAVVALAVLAVVVAAQIESIEKAWRFFIALGAGLGLPSMLRWIWWRVNAWTEIVGMSVATASALVLYPLFPGARDEYL
;
A
#
# COMPACT_ATOMS: atom_id res chain seq x y z
N MET A 1 11.53 -16.44 -5.45
CA MET A 1 11.77 -16.40 -3.98
C MET A 1 12.21 -15.02 -3.49
N SER A 2 13.09 -14.28 -4.18
CA SER A 2 13.57 -12.95 -3.72
C SER A 2 12.46 -11.88 -3.65
N THR A 3 11.60 -11.75 -4.66
CA THR A 3 10.55 -10.70 -4.71
C THR A 3 9.57 -10.77 -3.55
N VAL A 4 9.09 -11.97 -3.22
CA VAL A 4 8.16 -12.20 -2.09
C VAL A 4 8.82 -11.81 -0.77
N SER A 5 10.07 -12.20 -0.57
CA SER A 5 10.83 -11.85 0.64
C SER A 5 11.00 -10.34 0.78
N THR A 6 11.30 -9.63 -0.31
CA THR A 6 11.46 -8.16 -0.27
C THR A 6 10.15 -7.48 0.14
N GLN A 7 9.02 -7.86 -0.45
CA GLN A 7 7.73 -7.23 -0.15
C GLN A 7 7.28 -7.47 1.29
N ILE A 8 7.43 -8.70 1.80
CA ILE A 8 7.09 -9.01 3.19
C ILE A 8 8.02 -8.25 4.15
N ASN A 9 9.31 -8.13 3.83
CA ASN A 9 10.26 -7.40 4.67
C ASN A 9 9.99 -5.89 4.70
N TRP A 10 9.65 -5.29 3.55
CA TRP A 10 9.20 -3.90 3.47
C TRP A 10 7.92 -3.67 4.29
N GLY A 11 6.91 -4.52 4.11
CA GLY A 11 5.66 -4.44 4.87
C GLY A 11 5.87 -4.53 6.38
N ALA A 12 6.70 -5.48 6.84
CA ALA A 12 7.04 -5.62 8.25
C ALA A 12 7.80 -4.40 8.79
N SER A 13 8.68 -3.81 7.98
CA SER A 13 9.43 -2.62 8.37
C SER A 13 8.54 -1.38 8.51
N TYR A 14 7.54 -1.22 7.65
CA TYR A 14 6.55 -0.14 7.79
C TYR A 14 5.71 -0.32 9.06
N LEU A 15 5.22 -1.53 9.33
CA LEU A 15 4.47 -1.82 10.56
C LEU A 15 5.28 -1.54 11.83
N VAL A 16 6.57 -1.87 11.83
CA VAL A 16 7.44 -1.69 13.00
C VAL A 16 7.88 -0.24 13.16
N ASN A 17 8.36 0.43 12.11
CA ASN A 17 8.95 1.75 12.25
C ASN A 17 7.88 2.85 12.26
N ASP A 18 6.92 2.77 11.36
CA ASP A 18 5.96 3.85 11.13
C ASP A 18 4.74 3.73 12.04
N LEU A 19 4.43 2.52 12.50
CA LEU A 19 3.28 2.23 13.36
C LEU A 19 3.71 1.94 14.80
N TYR A 20 4.47 0.86 15.01
CA TYR A 20 4.83 0.40 16.35
C TYR A 20 5.76 1.38 17.07
N ARG A 21 6.91 1.67 16.50
CA ARG A 21 7.89 2.58 17.10
C ARG A 21 7.33 4.00 17.19
N ARG A 22 6.69 4.51 16.15
CA ARG A 22 6.22 5.90 16.13
C ARG A 22 5.06 6.17 17.08
N PHE A 23 4.06 5.28 17.14
CA PHE A 23 2.80 5.56 17.85
C PHE A 23 2.55 4.70 19.08
N LEU A 24 2.98 3.43 19.08
CA LEU A 24 2.70 2.49 20.19
C LEU A 24 3.78 2.50 21.26
N ARG A 25 5.06 2.44 20.86
CA ARG A 25 6.23 2.47 21.75
C ARG A 25 7.41 3.26 21.18
N PRO A 26 7.42 4.59 21.37
CA PRO A 26 8.53 5.48 20.96
C PRO A 26 9.91 5.10 21.51
N ASN A 27 9.93 4.56 22.73
CA ASN A 27 11.16 4.21 23.45
C ASN A 27 11.52 2.71 23.35
N ALA A 28 10.95 1.98 22.39
CA ALA A 28 11.23 0.56 22.20
C ALA A 28 12.72 0.31 21.93
N THR A 29 13.26 -0.74 22.55
CA THR A 29 14.66 -1.14 22.33
C THR A 29 14.84 -1.83 20.98
N GLN A 30 16.06 -1.86 20.45
CA GLN A 30 16.31 -2.56 19.17
C GLN A 30 15.95 -4.05 19.22
N ARG A 31 16.17 -4.72 20.35
CA ARG A 31 15.78 -6.13 20.52
C ARG A 31 14.27 -6.33 20.41
N GLU A 32 13.50 -5.42 21.02
CA GLU A 32 12.04 -5.42 20.95
C GLU A 32 11.55 -5.17 19.53
N LEU A 33 12.10 -4.17 18.83
CA LEU A 33 11.75 -3.87 17.44
C LEU A 33 12.02 -5.06 16.50
N VAL A 34 13.15 -5.77 16.68
CA VAL A 34 13.47 -6.99 15.90
C VAL A 34 12.48 -8.11 16.21
N ALA A 35 12.10 -8.31 17.47
CA ALA A 35 11.10 -9.31 17.83
C ALA A 35 9.74 -9.01 17.19
N VAL A 36 9.27 -7.76 17.27
CA VAL A 36 8.02 -7.32 16.64
C VAL A 36 8.11 -7.46 15.12
N SER A 37 9.24 -7.12 14.50
CA SER A 37 9.46 -7.30 13.06
C SER A 37 9.31 -8.75 12.62
N ARG A 38 9.91 -9.69 13.36
CA ARG A 38 9.76 -11.13 13.07
C ARG A 38 8.30 -11.59 13.16
N THR A 39 7.56 -11.12 14.16
CA THR A 39 6.13 -11.44 14.28
C THR A 39 5.32 -10.82 13.14
N ALA A 40 5.63 -9.60 12.72
CA ALA A 40 4.97 -8.93 11.60
C ALA A 40 5.22 -9.65 10.27
N VAL A 41 6.45 -10.15 10.03
CA VAL A 41 6.78 -10.97 8.86
C VAL A 41 5.89 -12.21 8.78
N VAL A 42 5.77 -12.97 9.89
CA VAL A 42 4.93 -14.19 9.91
C VAL A 42 3.46 -13.84 9.71
N ALA A 43 2.95 -12.80 10.38
CA ALA A 43 1.57 -12.36 10.24
C ALA A 43 1.24 -11.93 8.80
N LEU A 44 2.12 -11.13 8.17
CA LEU A 44 1.97 -10.70 6.78
C LEU A 44 2.05 -11.88 5.80
N ALA A 45 2.92 -12.85 6.06
CA ALA A 45 3.02 -14.06 5.22
C ALA A 45 1.71 -14.86 5.26
N VAL A 46 1.13 -15.07 6.44
CA VAL A 46 -0.16 -15.77 6.59
C VAL A 46 -1.27 -15.00 5.88
N LEU A 47 -1.36 -13.68 6.09
CA LEU A 47 -2.35 -12.84 5.42
C LEU A 47 -2.21 -12.88 3.90
N ALA A 48 -0.98 -12.83 3.38
CA ALA A 48 -0.70 -12.91 1.95
C ALA A 48 -1.18 -14.24 1.35
N VAL A 49 -0.97 -15.37 2.04
CA VAL A 49 -1.46 -16.68 1.59
C VAL A 49 -2.99 -16.72 1.56
N VAL A 50 -3.65 -16.20 2.60
CA VAL A 50 -5.13 -16.16 2.68
C VAL A 50 -5.73 -15.30 1.57
N VAL A 51 -5.15 -14.14 1.28
CA VAL A 51 -5.61 -13.27 0.19
C VAL A 51 -5.31 -13.90 -1.16
N ALA A 52 -4.11 -14.44 -1.36
CA ALA A 52 -3.72 -15.08 -2.62
C ALA A 52 -4.63 -16.27 -2.97
N ALA A 53 -5.09 -17.03 -1.97
CA ALA A 53 -6.03 -18.14 -2.17
C ALA A 53 -7.42 -17.70 -2.65
N GLN A 54 -7.77 -16.41 -2.55
CA GLN A 54 -9.05 -15.84 -2.98
C GLN A 54 -8.95 -15.09 -4.31
N ILE A 55 -7.75 -14.95 -4.89
CA ILE A 55 -7.57 -14.26 -6.18
C ILE A 55 -7.89 -15.24 -7.31
N GLU A 56 -9.01 -15.01 -8.00
CA GLU A 56 -9.39 -15.78 -9.19
C GLU A 56 -8.68 -15.31 -10.47
N SER A 57 -8.34 -14.01 -10.54
CA SER A 57 -7.66 -13.40 -11.69
C SER A 57 -6.57 -12.43 -11.24
N ILE A 58 -5.33 -12.74 -11.63
CA ILE A 58 -4.14 -11.91 -11.37
C ILE A 58 -4.25 -10.55 -12.07
N GLU A 59 -4.81 -10.55 -13.29
CA GLU A 59 -5.02 -9.35 -14.08
C GLU A 59 -5.96 -8.36 -13.36
N LYS A 60 -7.12 -8.83 -12.91
CA LYS A 60 -8.06 -8.00 -12.14
C LYS A 60 -7.43 -7.47 -10.85
N ALA A 61 -6.65 -8.30 -10.15
CA ALA A 61 -5.94 -7.89 -8.95
C ALA A 61 -4.90 -6.78 -9.24
N TRP A 62 -4.14 -6.89 -10.32
CA TRP A 62 -3.18 -5.86 -10.73
C TRP A 62 -3.84 -4.56 -11.18
N ARG A 63 -4.92 -4.66 -11.97
CA ARG A 63 -5.74 -3.52 -12.41
C ARG A 63 -6.27 -2.74 -11.21
N PHE A 64 -6.83 -3.45 -10.22
CA PHE A 64 -7.28 -2.87 -8.96
C PHE A 64 -6.14 -2.24 -8.15
N PHE A 65 -5.00 -2.92 -8.02
CA PHE A 65 -3.83 -2.41 -7.29
C PHE A 65 -3.29 -1.09 -7.89
N ILE A 66 -3.18 -1.00 -9.21
CA ILE A 66 -2.74 0.22 -9.90
C ILE A 66 -3.76 1.35 -9.73
N ALA A 67 -5.07 1.04 -9.80
CA ALA A 67 -6.12 2.04 -9.58
C ALA A 67 -6.05 2.67 -8.17
N LEU A 68 -5.76 1.86 -7.15
CA LEU A 68 -5.51 2.36 -5.80
C LEU A 68 -4.24 3.22 -5.71
N GLY A 69 -3.18 2.85 -6.44
CA GLY A 69 -1.90 3.54 -6.47
C GLY A 69 -1.86 4.81 -7.33
N ALA A 70 -2.83 5.02 -8.22
CA ALA A 70 -2.85 6.14 -9.17
C ALA A 70 -2.80 7.52 -8.49
N GLY A 71 -3.34 7.63 -7.28
CA GLY A 71 -3.31 8.86 -6.48
C GLY A 71 -1.96 9.20 -5.86
N LEU A 72 -1.02 8.25 -5.79
CA LEU A 72 0.31 8.46 -5.24
C LEU A 72 1.30 9.04 -6.26
N GLY A 73 1.17 8.65 -7.53
CA GLY A 73 2.17 8.93 -8.56
C GLY A 73 2.30 10.41 -8.89
N LEU A 74 1.21 11.03 -9.36
CA LEU A 74 1.22 12.42 -9.83
C LEU A 74 1.65 13.43 -8.76
N PRO A 75 1.11 13.41 -7.51
CA PRO A 75 1.58 14.33 -6.47
C PRO A 75 3.06 14.14 -6.13
N SER A 76 3.53 12.89 -6.07
CA SER A 76 4.94 12.58 -5.77
C SER A 76 5.89 13.09 -6.85
N MET A 77 5.51 12.99 -8.13
CA MET A 77 6.27 13.54 -9.26
C MET A 77 6.23 15.07 -9.27
N LEU A 78 5.06 15.66 -9.02
CA LEU A 78 4.85 17.11 -9.02
C LEU A 78 5.69 17.80 -7.94
N ARG A 79 5.92 17.13 -6.81
CA ARG A 79 6.79 17.62 -5.72
C ARG A 79 8.22 17.95 -6.19
N TRP A 80 8.72 17.27 -7.23
CA TRP A 80 10.07 17.48 -7.74
C TRP A 80 10.15 18.70 -8.67
N ILE A 81 9.03 19.09 -9.27
CA ILE A 81 8.96 20.15 -10.29
C ILE A 81 8.38 21.44 -9.68
N TRP A 82 7.47 21.33 -8.71
CA TRP A 82 6.71 22.45 -8.17
C TRP A 82 6.85 22.56 -6.65
N TRP A 83 7.51 23.63 -6.21
CA TRP A 83 7.86 23.90 -4.81
C TRP A 83 6.68 24.15 -3.86
N ARG A 84 5.45 24.34 -4.38
CA ARG A 84 4.24 24.54 -3.56
C ARG A 84 3.59 23.24 -3.12
N VAL A 85 3.98 22.11 -3.70
CA VAL A 85 3.47 20.79 -3.32
C VAL A 85 3.87 20.49 -1.89
N ASN A 86 2.88 20.13 -1.07
CA ASN A 86 3.06 19.81 0.33
C ASN A 86 2.27 18.54 0.69
N ALA A 87 2.35 18.12 1.95
CA ALA A 87 1.69 16.90 2.43
C ALA A 87 0.18 16.86 2.13
N TRP A 88 -0.52 18.02 2.15
CA TRP A 88 -1.94 18.08 1.83
C TRP A 88 -2.23 17.78 0.36
N THR A 89 -1.33 18.17 -0.56
CA THR A 89 -1.46 17.83 -1.98
C THR A 89 -1.42 16.31 -2.18
N GLU A 90 -0.49 15.64 -1.50
CA GLU A 90 -0.36 14.18 -1.58
C GLU A 90 -1.58 13.49 -0.95
N ILE A 91 -2.01 13.90 0.25
CA ILE A 91 -3.17 13.33 0.95
C ILE A 91 -4.46 13.50 0.15
N VAL A 92 -4.72 14.70 -0.40
CA VAL A 92 -5.90 14.96 -1.21
C VAL A 92 -5.86 14.15 -2.50
N GLY A 93 -4.70 14.07 -3.17
CA GLY A 93 -4.53 13.27 -4.39
C GLY A 93 -4.82 11.78 -4.14
N MET A 94 -4.26 11.21 -3.07
CA MET A 94 -4.53 9.82 -2.66
C MET A 94 -6.00 9.59 -2.32
N SER A 95 -6.62 10.51 -1.57
CA SER A 95 -8.00 10.38 -1.11
C SER A 95 -8.99 10.45 -2.28
N VAL A 96 -8.81 11.41 -3.19
CA VAL A 96 -9.65 11.59 -4.39
C VAL A 96 -9.49 10.41 -5.34
N ALA A 97 -8.27 9.92 -5.56
CA ALA A 97 -8.04 8.74 -6.40
C ALA A 97 -8.69 7.48 -5.81
N THR A 98 -8.54 7.26 -4.50
CA THR A 98 -9.15 6.11 -3.81
C THR A 98 -10.68 6.19 -3.85
N ALA A 99 -11.25 7.36 -3.55
CA ALA A 99 -12.70 7.57 -3.63
C ALA A 99 -13.23 7.36 -5.05
N SER A 100 -12.51 7.88 -6.05
CA SER A 100 -12.86 7.72 -7.47
C SER A 100 -12.79 6.26 -7.88
N ALA A 101 -11.75 5.52 -7.46
CA ALA A 101 -11.65 4.08 -7.71
C ALA A 101 -12.82 3.32 -7.08
N LEU A 102 -13.15 3.57 -5.81
CA LEU A 102 -14.24 2.88 -5.11
C LEU A 102 -15.63 3.21 -5.67
N VAL A 103 -15.83 4.41 -6.23
CA VAL A 103 -17.11 4.84 -6.81
C VAL A 103 -17.25 4.42 -8.28
N LEU A 104 -16.21 4.61 -9.09
CA LEU A 104 -16.25 4.31 -10.52
C LEU A 104 -16.20 2.81 -10.79
N TYR A 105 -15.47 2.05 -9.97
CA TYR A 105 -15.34 0.60 -10.13
C TYR A 105 -16.71 -0.13 -10.12
N PRO A 106 -17.64 0.12 -9.18
CA PRO A 106 -18.97 -0.47 -9.21
C PRO A 106 -19.91 0.16 -10.26
N LEU A 107 -19.82 1.47 -10.51
CA LEU A 107 -20.77 2.20 -11.37
C LEU A 107 -20.56 1.98 -12.87
N PHE A 108 -19.33 1.73 -13.32
CA PHE A 108 -19.01 1.58 -14.75
C PHE A 108 -18.38 0.21 -15.03
N PRO A 109 -19.18 -0.88 -15.02
CA PRO A 109 -18.68 -2.23 -15.26
C PRO A 109 -18.12 -2.43 -16.67
N GLY A 110 -18.60 -1.70 -17.69
CA GLY A 110 -18.09 -1.79 -19.06
C GLY A 110 -16.73 -1.11 -19.29
N ALA A 111 -16.34 -0.15 -18.45
CA ALA A 111 -15.00 0.45 -18.49
C ALA A 111 -13.91 -0.50 -17.93
N ARG A 112 -14.31 -1.62 -17.33
CA ARG A 112 -13.42 -2.66 -16.79
C ARG A 112 -12.77 -3.51 -17.88
N ASP A 113 -13.35 -3.56 -19.08
CA ASP A 113 -12.95 -4.52 -20.13
C ASP A 113 -12.04 -3.89 -21.20
N GLU A 114 -12.16 -2.58 -21.48
CA GLU A 114 -11.45 -1.92 -22.60
C GLU A 114 -10.20 -1.08 -22.22
N TYR A 115 -10.11 -0.52 -21.01
CA TYR A 115 -9.05 0.45 -20.67
C TYR A 115 -8.31 0.19 -19.34
N LEU A 116 -8.78 -0.79 -18.55
CA LEU A 116 -8.20 -1.14 -17.27
C LEU A 116 -7.89 -2.60 -17.29
#